data_AF-A0A482D761-F1
#
_entry.id   AF-A0A482D761-F1
#
_cell.length_a   1.000
_cell.length_b   1.000
_cell.length_c   1.000
_cell.angle_alpha   90.00
_cell.angle_beta   90.00
_cell.angle_gamma   90.00
#
_symmetry.space_group_name_H-M   'P 1'
#
loop_
_entity.id
_entity.type
_entity.pdbx_description
1 polymer ?
#
loop_
_entity_poly.entity_id
_entity_poly.type
_entity_poly.pdbx_seq_one_letter_code
_entity_poly.pdbx_strand_id
1 'polypeptide(L)'
;MAIRNTWRAGDWLYKCQRCGFTHYASDIQLEWTGLRVCRRCWEPRHPQDFVRGVRDDQNVPFANNPDDVFLSANEVTADDL
;
A
#
# COMPACT_ATOMS: atom_id res chain seq x y z
N MET A 1 15.25 -20.97 -16.16
CA MET A 1 15.18 -21.36 -14.73
C MET A 1 14.73 -22.81 -14.68
N ALA A 2 15.46 -23.71 -14.03
CA ALA A 2 15.18 -25.14 -14.13
C ALA A 2 13.92 -25.52 -13.34
N ILE A 3 12.99 -26.21 -14.00
CA ILE A 3 11.80 -26.80 -13.37
C ILE A 3 12.25 -28.06 -12.63
N ARG A 4 11.97 -28.16 -11.33
CA ARG A 4 12.20 -29.42 -10.60
C ARG A 4 11.09 -30.42 -10.90
N ASN A 5 11.48 -31.63 -11.28
CA ASN A 5 10.58 -32.73 -11.62
C ASN A 5 11.00 -34.07 -10.99
N THR A 6 12.02 -34.06 -10.13
CA THR A 6 12.51 -35.24 -9.44
C THR A 6 11.82 -35.41 -8.10
N TRP A 7 11.62 -36.67 -7.71
CA TRP A 7 11.07 -37.03 -6.40
C TRP A 7 12.16 -36.96 -5.32
N ARG A 8 11.77 -36.50 -4.13
CA ARG A 8 12.62 -36.47 -2.93
C ARG A 8 11.80 -36.96 -1.75
N ALA A 9 12.32 -37.96 -1.04
CA ALA A 9 11.65 -38.49 0.16
C ALA A 9 11.42 -37.38 1.19
N GLY A 10 10.16 -37.22 1.64
CA GLY A 10 9.77 -36.24 2.65
C GLY A 10 9.62 -34.79 2.16
N ASP A 11 9.85 -34.52 0.87
CA ASP A 11 9.80 -33.16 0.32
C ASP A 11 9.02 -33.17 -0.99
N TRP A 12 7.76 -32.71 -0.95
CA TRP A 12 6.90 -32.70 -2.13
C TRP A 12 7.21 -31.51 -3.03
N LEU A 13 6.83 -31.64 -4.30
CA LEU A 13 6.96 -30.55 -5.27
C LEU A 13 5.83 -29.54 -5.10
N TYR A 14 6.17 -28.25 -5.11
CA TYR A 14 5.24 -27.14 -5.03
C TYR A 14 5.48 -26.15 -6.17
N LYS A 15 4.40 -25.65 -6.78
CA LYS A 15 4.45 -24.66 -7.85
C LYS A 15 4.40 -23.26 -7.26
N CYS A 16 5.47 -22.47 -7.45
CA CYS A 16 5.53 -21.09 -6.97
C CYS A 16 4.39 -20.26 -7.59
N GLN A 17 3.64 -19.54 -6.75
CA GLN A 17 2.47 -18.78 -7.19
C GLN A 17 2.83 -17.52 -8.02
N ARG A 18 4.08 -17.04 -7.95
CA ARG A 18 4.54 -15.83 -8.67
C ARG A 18 5.18 -16.15 -10.03
N CYS A 19 6.13 -17.09 -10.07
CA CYS A 19 6.85 -17.43 -11.31
C CYS A 19 6.32 -18.69 -12.01
N GLY A 20 5.47 -19.48 -11.36
CA GLY A 20 4.89 -20.70 -11.94
C GLY A 20 5.85 -21.88 -12.07
N PHE A 21 7.12 -21.77 -11.65
CA PHE A 21 8.07 -22.87 -11.66
C PHE A 21 7.89 -23.79 -10.45
N THR A 22 8.21 -25.07 -10.66
CA THR A 22 8.14 -26.11 -9.62
C THR A 22 9.44 -26.13 -8.81
N HIS A 23 9.29 -26.04 -7.50
CA HIS A 23 10.36 -26.13 -6.50
C HIS A 23 10.01 -27.20 -5.45
N TYR A 24 10.95 -27.56 -4.59
CA TYR A 24 10.61 -28.36 -3.41
C TYR A 24 9.88 -27.50 -2.39
N ALA A 25 8.95 -28.10 -1.64
CA ALA A 25 8.17 -27.40 -0.61
C ALA A 25 9.08 -26.75 0.45
N SER A 26 10.21 -27.38 0.77
CA SER A 26 11.24 -26.83 1.67
C SER A 26 11.90 -25.52 1.19
N ASP A 27 11.79 -25.18 -0.11
CA ASP A 27 12.34 -23.95 -0.68
C ASP A 27 11.30 -22.83 -0.83
N ILE A 28 10.05 -23.09 -0.43
CA ILE A 28 8.93 -22.16 -0.52
C ILE A 28 8.78 -21.39 0.80
N GLN A 29 8.49 -20.11 0.69
CA GLN A 29 8.26 -19.21 1.81
C GLN A 29 6.92 -18.50 1.66
N LEU A 30 6.29 -18.17 2.79
CA LEU A 30 5.11 -17.31 2.81
C LEU A 30 5.55 -15.85 2.76
N GLU A 31 5.04 -15.12 1.78
CA GLU A 31 5.27 -13.69 1.60
C GLU A 31 4.20 -12.88 2.34
N TRP A 32 4.50 -11.62 2.63
CA TRP A 32 3.59 -10.68 3.30
C TRP A 32 2.26 -10.43 2.55
N THR A 33 2.23 -10.72 1.24
CA THR A 33 1.03 -10.67 0.40
C THR A 33 0.09 -11.86 0.61
N GLY A 34 0.52 -12.89 1.36
CA GLY A 34 -0.18 -14.17 1.52
C GLY A 34 0.18 -15.22 0.46
N LEU A 35 1.05 -14.89 -0.51
CA LEU A 35 1.51 -15.84 -1.52
C LEU A 35 2.62 -16.75 -1.00
N ARG A 36 2.62 -18.01 -1.45
CA ARG A 36 3.71 -18.97 -1.28
C ARG A 36 4.62 -18.93 -2.50
N VAL A 37 5.83 -18.43 -2.29
CA VAL A 37 6.78 -18.13 -3.37
C VAL A 37 8.15 -18.77 -3.12
N CYS A 38 8.92 -19.00 -4.19
CA CYS A 38 10.29 -19.47 -4.06
C CYS A 38 11.23 -18.35 -3.60
N ARG A 39 12.39 -18.69 -3.03
CA ARG A 39 13.35 -17.73 -2.44
C ARG A 39 13.72 -16.55 -3.34
N ARG A 40 13.81 -16.75 -4.66
CA ARG A 40 14.14 -15.69 -5.62
C ARG A 40 12.99 -14.70 -5.84
N CYS A 41 11.76 -15.16 -5.69
CA CYS A 41 10.55 -14.36 -5.87
C CYS A 41 10.02 -13.78 -4.55
N TRP A 42 10.66 -14.11 -3.43
CA TRP A 42 10.29 -13.62 -2.12
C TRP A 42 10.77 -12.20 -1.94
N GLU A 43 9.86 -11.32 -1.54
CA GLU A 43 10.15 -9.93 -1.25
C GLU A 43 9.77 -9.58 0.19
N PRO A 44 10.61 -8.82 0.93
CA PRO A 44 10.22 -8.32 2.24
C PRO A 44 9.13 -7.24 2.08
N ARG A 45 8.27 -7.08 3.09
CA ARG A 45 7.31 -5.98 3.10
C ARG A 45 8.03 -4.65 3.30
N HIS A 46 7.64 -3.62 2.55
CA HIS A 46 8.26 -2.30 2.67
C HIS A 46 7.97 -1.68 4.05
N PRO A 47 8.98 -1.14 4.77
CA PRO A 47 8.79 -0.59 6.12
C PRO A 47 7.76 0.55 6.19
N GLN A 48 7.61 1.33 5.12
CA GLN A 48 6.66 2.44 5.04
C GLN A 48 5.19 1.99 5.19
N ASP A 49 4.86 0.74 4.84
CA ASP A 49 3.50 0.20 5.01
C ASP A 49 3.06 0.15 6.48
N PHE A 50 4.01 0.13 7.41
CA PHE A 50 3.72 0.11 8.84
C PHE A 50 3.58 1.51 9.44
N VAL A 51 3.96 2.56 8.70
CA VAL A 51 3.88 3.94 9.17
C VAL A 51 2.42 4.36 9.22
N ARG A 52 2.01 4.92 10.36
CA ARG A 52 0.68 5.49 10.56
C ARG A 52 0.79 7.01 10.56
N GLY A 53 -0.20 7.67 9.97
CA GLY A 53 -0.28 9.13 10.01
C GLY A 53 -0.38 9.63 11.44
N VAL A 54 0.41 10.64 11.78
CA VAL A 54 0.23 11.43 13.00
C VAL A 54 -0.79 12.52 12.66
N ARG A 55 -1.78 12.71 13.53
CA ARG A 55 -2.72 13.82 13.36
C ARG A 55 -1.97 15.12 13.55
N ASP A 56 -2.03 15.98 12.55
CA ASP A 56 -1.44 17.31 12.62
C ASP A 56 -2.39 18.29 13.35
N ASP A 57 -1.81 19.24 14.07
CA ASP A 57 -2.54 20.37 14.65
C ASP A 57 -2.45 21.55 13.69
N GLN A 58 -3.54 21.78 12.96
CA GLN A 58 -3.65 22.88 12.00
C GLN A 58 -4.06 24.21 12.65
N ASN A 59 -4.15 24.27 13.99
CA ASN A 59 -4.45 25.52 14.68
C ASN A 59 -3.29 26.51 14.54
N VAL A 60 -3.62 27.74 14.17
CA VAL A 60 -2.70 28.87 14.29
C VAL A 60 -2.78 29.45 15.71
N PRO A 61 -1.66 29.94 16.29
CA PRO A 61 -1.67 30.55 17.63
C PRO A 61 -2.61 31.76 17.76
N PHE A 62 -2.83 32.48 16.67
CA PHE A 62 -3.80 33.55 16.55
C PHE A 62 -4.35 33.57 15.12
N ALA A 63 -5.67 33.64 14.99
CA ALA A 63 -6.37 33.81 13.72
C ALA A 63 -7.12 35.14 13.77
N ASN A 64 -6.88 36.02 12.81
CA ASN A 64 -7.77 37.15 12.54
C ASN A 64 -8.76 36.68 11.48
N ASN A 65 -9.95 36.25 11.90
CA ASN A 65 -11.02 36.01 10.94
C ASN A 65 -11.46 37.37 10.39
N PRO A 66 -11.61 37.53 9.05
CA PRO A 66 -12.31 38.69 8.52
C PRO A 66 -13.74 38.70 9.08
N ASP A 67 -14.27 39.89 9.36
CA ASP A 67 -15.68 40.01 9.73
C ASP A 67 -16.54 39.57 8.55
N ASP A 68 -17.57 38.78 8.84
CA ASP A 68 -18.57 38.40 7.83
C ASP A 68 -19.36 39.65 7.42
N VAL A 69 -19.20 40.10 6.18
CA VAL A 69 -20.02 41.16 5.58
C VAL A 69 -21.16 40.50 4.80
N PHE A 70 -22.38 40.60 5.34
CA PHE A 70 -23.58 40.12 4.65
C PHE A 70 -24.13 41.19 3.72
N LEU A 71 -24.22 40.86 2.44
CA LEU A 71 -24.86 41.72 1.43
C LEU A 71 -26.38 41.69 1.60
N SER A 72 -27.01 42.84 1.42
CA SER A 72 -28.46 43.01 1.37
C SER A 72 -29.04 42.60 0.00
N ALA A 73 -30.36 42.41 -0.06
CA ALA A 73 -31.02 42.04 -1.31
C ALA A 73 -30.79 43.11 -2.40
N ASN A 74 -30.24 42.69 -3.54
CA ASN A 74 -29.88 43.52 -4.71
C ASN A 74 -28.71 44.51 -4.49
N GLU A 75 -27.80 44.26 -3.54
CA GLU A 75 -26.61 45.09 -3.33
C GLU A 75 -25.54 44.92 -4.42
N VAL A 76 -25.45 43.74 -5.03
CA VAL A 76 -24.55 43.49 -6.17
C VAL A 76 -25.36 43.54 -7.45
N THR A 77 -24.97 44.43 -8.35
CA THR A 77 -25.59 44.63 -9.66
C THR A 77 -24.70 44.06 -10.77
N ALA A 78 -25.24 43.95 -11.98
CA ALA A 78 -24.50 43.42 -13.13
C ALA A 78 -23.28 44.28 -13.52
N ASP A 79 -23.23 45.53 -13.05
CA ASP A 79 -22.13 46.46 -13.29
C ASP A 79 -20.95 46.27 -12.31
N ASP A 80 -21.11 45.43 -11.27
CA ASP A 80 -20.09 45.13 -10.24
C ASP A 80 -19.28 43.84 -10.52
N LEU A 81 -19.52 43.18 -11.67
CA LEU A 81 -18.88 41.93 -12.12
C LEU A 81 -17.71 42.15 -13.09
#